data_AF-A0A9X5YY86-F1
#
_entry.id   AF-A0A9X5YY86-F1
#
_cell.length_a   1.000
_cell.length_b   1.000
_cell.length_c   1.000
_cell.angle_alpha   90.00
_cell.angle_beta   90.00
_cell.angle_gamma   90.00
#
_symmetry.space_group_name_H-M   'P 1'
#
loop_
_entity.id
_entity.type
_entity.pdbx_description
1 polymer ?
#
loop_
_entity_poly.entity_id
_entity_poly.type
_entity_poly.pdbx_seq_one_letter_code
_entity_poly.pdbx_strand_id
1 'polypeptide(L)'
;MDEAVNRAGRRQTRVRLLPAHVVVYFVLAMCLFFEDSYEEVMRKLVSSLKAFRSWDPKWRVPTTPAICQARERLGSEPLRLLFDRLALPQAGRGTKGAWLGGRRLMVIDDTQSDLPNSPDNAAEFGYAGGEADPGAFP
;
A
#
# COMPACT_ATOMS: atom_id res chain seq x y z
N MET A 1 -3.47 8.59 8.12
CA MET A 1 -2.28 8.54 7.24
C MET A 1 -1.17 9.46 7.71
N ASP A 2 -1.42 10.77 7.90
CA ASP A 2 -0.35 11.70 8.34
C ASP A 2 0.34 11.29 9.64
N GLU A 3 -0.41 10.74 10.60
CA GLU A 3 0.17 10.22 11.85
C GLU A 3 1.17 9.08 11.59
N ALA A 4 0.85 8.13 10.70
CA ALA A 4 1.74 7.03 10.36
C ALA A 4 3.00 7.53 9.63
N VAL A 5 2.85 8.49 8.72
CA VAL A 5 3.98 9.15 8.04
C VAL A 5 4.88 9.88 9.04
N ASN A 6 4.30 10.58 10.02
CA ASN A 6 5.04 11.27 11.08
C ASN A 6 5.80 10.26 11.95
N ARG A 7 5.14 9.18 12.38
CA ARG A 7 5.74 8.14 13.23
C ARG A 7 6.87 7.39 12.54
N ALA A 8 6.75 7.16 11.23
CA ALA A 8 7.82 6.57 10.41
C ALA A 8 8.97 7.57 10.12
N GLY A 9 8.88 8.84 10.55
CA GLY A 9 9.89 9.85 10.24
C GLY A 9 9.98 10.22 8.75
N ARG A 10 8.94 9.92 7.95
CA ARG A 10 8.93 10.09 6.49
C ARG A 10 8.27 11.38 6.02
N ARG A 11 8.01 12.31 6.94
CA ARG A 11 7.41 13.61 6.61
C ARG A 11 8.40 14.47 5.81
N GLN A 12 7.90 15.06 4.74
CA GLN A 12 8.68 16.00 3.95
C GLN A 12 9.04 17.27 4.74
N THR A 13 10.26 17.78 4.54
CA THR A 13 10.69 19.10 5.06
C THR A 13 10.14 20.27 4.25
N ARG A 14 9.96 20.09 2.93
CA ARG A 14 9.30 21.06 2.03
C ARG A 14 8.15 20.39 1.30
N VAL A 15 7.00 21.06 1.24
CA VAL A 15 5.84 20.59 0.49
C VAL A 15 6.06 20.87 -0.99
N ARG A 16 6.13 19.80 -1.80
CA ARG A 16 6.24 19.82 -3.27
C ARG A 16 5.09 19.02 -3.88
N LEU A 17 5.10 18.81 -5.20
CA LEU A 17 4.04 18.13 -5.95
C LEU A 17 3.62 16.75 -5.40
N LEU A 18 4.55 16.03 -4.76
CA LEU A 18 4.32 14.71 -4.15
C LEU A 18 4.66 14.71 -2.65
N PRO A 19 3.76 15.22 -1.77
CA PRO A 19 3.85 15.06 -0.33
C PRO A 19 3.73 13.59 0.08
N ALA A 20 4.30 13.21 1.22
CA ALA A 20 4.33 11.80 1.66
C ALA A 20 2.94 11.16 1.80
N HIS A 21 1.92 11.87 2.31
CA HIS A 21 0.56 11.33 2.38
C HIS A 21 -0.04 11.04 0.99
N VAL A 22 0.24 11.88 -0.01
CA VAL A 22 -0.22 11.63 -1.39
C VAL A 22 0.43 10.37 -1.94
N VAL A 23 1.71 10.15 -1.63
CA VAL A 23 2.41 8.93 -2.04
C VAL A 23 1.82 7.70 -1.33
N VAL A 24 1.38 7.81 -0.07
CA VAL A 24 0.66 6.71 0.62
C VAL A 24 -0.64 6.37 -0.12
N TYR A 25 -1.46 7.37 -0.44
CA TYR A 25 -2.69 7.15 -1.23
C TYR A 25 -2.40 6.57 -2.61
N PHE A 26 -1.32 7.03 -3.24
CA PHE A 26 -0.89 6.50 -4.52
C PHE A 26 -0.50 5.02 -4.44
N VAL A 27 0.23 4.60 -3.40
CA VAL A 27 0.58 3.18 -3.23
C VAL A 27 -0.67 2.32 -3.03
N LEU A 28 -1.64 2.78 -2.24
CA LEU A 28 -2.91 2.08 -2.08
C LEU A 28 -3.72 2.03 -3.39
N ALA A 29 -3.69 3.11 -4.18
CA ALA A 29 -4.32 3.15 -5.49
C ALA A 29 -3.66 2.18 -6.48
N MET A 30 -2.35 1.98 -6.43
CA MET A 30 -1.67 0.96 -7.25
C MET A 30 -2.15 -0.45 -6.90
N CYS A 31 -2.47 -0.74 -5.63
CA CYS A 31 -3.06 -2.04 -5.26
C CYS A 31 -4.46 -2.23 -5.83
N LEU A 32 -5.25 -1.15 -5.90
CA LEU A 32 -6.62 -1.20 -6.45
C LEU A 32 -6.64 -1.23 -7.99
N PHE A 33 -5.66 -0.58 -8.63
CA PHE A 33 -5.54 -0.39 -10.07
C PHE A 33 -4.23 -0.99 -10.59
N PHE A 34 -3.94 -2.24 -10.23
CA PHE A 34 -2.64 -2.87 -10.49
C PHE A 34 -2.34 -3.07 -11.99
N GLU A 35 -3.36 -3.05 -12.84
CA GLU A 35 -3.23 -3.17 -14.31
C GLU A 35 -2.87 -1.86 -15.01
N ASP A 36 -2.97 -0.72 -14.31
CA ASP A 36 -2.77 0.60 -14.90
C ASP A 36 -1.31 1.08 -14.80
N SER A 37 -0.90 1.90 -15.76
CA SER A 37 0.35 2.66 -15.65
C SER A 37 0.33 3.62 -14.45
N TYR A 38 1.49 3.91 -13.86
CA TYR A 38 1.60 4.84 -12.72
C TYR A 38 0.98 6.22 -12.99
N GLU A 39 1.09 6.72 -14.21
CA GLU A 39 0.50 8.00 -14.61
C GLU A 39 -1.03 7.94 -14.63
N GLU A 40 -1.61 6.80 -15.05
CA GLU A 40 -3.05 6.58 -15.05
C GLU A 40 -3.59 6.38 -13.64
N VAL A 41 -2.92 5.59 -12.80
CA VAL A 41 -3.27 5.46 -11.36
C VAL A 41 -3.29 6.84 -10.69
N MET A 42 -2.28 7.66 -10.96
CA MET A 42 -2.18 9.01 -10.43
C MET A 42 -3.30 9.93 -10.99
N ARG A 43 -3.66 9.77 -12.26
CA ARG A 43 -4.77 10.49 -12.89
C ARG A 43 -6.11 10.10 -12.25
N LYS A 44 -6.37 8.82 -12.00
CA LYS A 44 -7.58 8.34 -11.31
C LYS A 44 -7.65 8.87 -9.88
N LEU A 45 -6.54 8.82 -9.16
CA LEU A 45 -6.43 9.33 -7.79
C LEU A 45 -6.75 10.83 -7.71
N VAL A 46 -6.23 11.64 -8.64
CA VAL A 46 -6.46 13.10 -8.60
C VAL A 46 -7.75 13.52 -9.28
N SER A 47 -8.26 12.78 -10.25
CA SER A 47 -9.56 13.09 -10.88
C SER A 47 -10.71 12.97 -9.89
N SER A 48 -10.67 11.93 -9.03
CA SER A 48 -11.63 11.81 -7.93
C SER A 48 -11.52 12.96 -6.92
N LEU A 49 -10.30 13.41 -6.59
CA LEU A 49 -10.07 14.55 -5.68
C LEU A 49 -10.44 15.92 -6.27
N LYS A 50 -10.28 16.12 -7.59
CA LYS A 50 -10.75 17.34 -8.29
C LYS A 50 -12.27 17.49 -8.20
N ALA A 51 -13.01 16.39 -8.19
CA ALA A 51 -14.47 16.40 -7.99
C ALA A 51 -14.85 16.91 -6.59
N PHE A 52 -13.99 16.75 -5.59
CA PHE A 52 -14.16 17.28 -4.22
C PHE A 52 -13.72 18.75 -4.04
N ARG A 53 -13.53 19.51 -5.14
CA ARG A 53 -13.27 20.98 -5.17
C ARG A 53 -12.09 21.50 -4.34
N SER A 54 -11.21 20.63 -3.84
CA SER A 54 -10.15 21.00 -2.89
C SER A 54 -8.74 20.95 -3.52
N TRP A 55 -8.62 21.01 -4.84
CA TRP A 55 -7.34 20.77 -5.52
C TRP A 55 -6.86 21.94 -6.38
N ASP A 56 -5.56 22.25 -6.28
CA ASP A 56 -4.90 23.35 -6.98
C ASP A 56 -4.96 23.16 -8.51
N PRO A 57 -5.53 24.12 -9.27
CA PRO A 57 -5.58 24.05 -10.74
C PRO A 57 -4.20 24.01 -11.41
N LYS A 58 -3.11 24.36 -10.72
CA LYS A 58 -1.73 24.28 -11.23
C LYS A 58 -1.12 22.88 -11.12
N TRP A 59 -1.81 21.93 -10.48
CA TRP A 59 -1.30 20.58 -10.29
C TRP A 59 -1.28 19.80 -11.61
N ARG A 60 -0.13 19.17 -11.89
CA ARG A 60 0.10 18.34 -13.07
C ARG A 60 0.42 16.91 -12.64
N VAL A 61 0.05 15.94 -13.47
CA VAL A 61 0.44 14.54 -13.25
C VAL A 61 1.97 14.48 -13.25
N PRO A 62 2.60 14.02 -12.15
CA PRO A 62 4.04 13.82 -12.08
C PRO A 62 4.48 12.74 -13.08
N THR A 63 5.73 12.86 -13.55
CA THR A 63 6.33 11.85 -14.42
C THR A 63 6.64 10.56 -13.66
N THR A 64 6.69 9.43 -14.36
CA THR A 64 7.06 8.13 -13.80
C THR A 64 8.33 8.16 -12.93
N PRO A 65 9.46 8.79 -13.34
CA PRO A 65 10.64 8.90 -12.48
C PRO A 65 10.41 9.66 -11.17
N ALA A 66 9.60 10.72 -11.20
CA ALA A 66 9.26 11.49 -10.00
C ALA A 66 8.41 10.66 -9.03
N ILE A 67 7.54 9.80 -9.55
CA ILE A 67 6.75 8.85 -8.76
C ILE A 67 7.66 7.80 -8.13
N CYS A 68 8.59 7.21 -8.87
CA CYS A 68 9.55 6.23 -8.34
C CYS A 68 10.38 6.82 -7.19
N GLN A 69 10.99 7.99 -7.39
CA GLN A 69 11.75 8.68 -6.34
C GLN A 69 10.90 9.01 -5.11
N ALA A 70 9.63 9.39 -5.32
CA ALA A 70 8.74 9.69 -4.21
C ALA A 70 8.38 8.43 -3.39
N ARG A 71 8.24 7.26 -4.04
CA ARG A 71 8.01 5.97 -3.38
C ARG A 71 9.24 5.50 -2.61
N GLU A 72 10.43 5.58 -3.20
CA GLU A 72 11.68 5.26 -2.52
C GLU A 72 11.88 6.12 -1.26
N ARG A 73 11.61 7.43 -1.36
CA ARG A 73 11.66 8.34 -0.21
C ARG A 73 10.67 7.97 0.89
N LEU A 74 9.47 7.53 0.52
CA LEU A 74 8.43 7.14 1.47
C LEU A 74 8.80 5.86 2.22
N GLY A 75 9.31 4.85 1.51
CA GLY A 75 9.56 3.51 2.07
C GLY A 75 8.28 2.76 2.48
N SER A 76 8.45 1.55 3.02
CA SER A 76 7.35 0.67 3.44
C SER A 76 6.83 0.96 4.86
N GLU A 77 7.63 1.60 5.70
CA GLU A 77 7.36 1.80 7.12
C GLU A 77 6.02 2.49 7.43
N PRO A 78 5.59 3.57 6.72
CA PRO A 78 4.28 4.16 6.96
C PRO A 78 3.12 3.20 6.66
N LEU A 79 3.26 2.32 5.66
CA LEU A 79 2.24 1.35 5.30
C LEU A 79 2.15 0.23 6.33
N ARG A 80 3.30 -0.25 6.83
CA ARG A 80 3.34 -1.21 7.95
C ARG A 80 2.62 -0.65 9.18
N LEU A 81 2.93 0.58 9.59
CA LEU A 81 2.26 1.22 10.74
C LEU A 81 0.75 1.40 10.53
N LEU A 82 0.31 1.69 9.29
CA LEU A 82 -1.11 1.75 8.96
C LEU A 82 -1.75 0.37 9.05
N PHE A 83 -1.11 -0.66 8.51
CA PHE A 83 -1.58 -2.03 8.57
C PHE A 83 -1.73 -2.50 10.01
N ASP A 84 -0.69 -2.38 10.84
CA ASP A 84 -0.70 -2.79 12.25
C ASP A 84 -1.83 -2.12 13.05
N ARG A 85 -2.22 -0.89 12.66
CA ARG A 85 -3.30 -0.15 13.29
C ARG A 85 -4.69 -0.54 12.79
N LEU A 86 -4.82 -0.91 11.51
CA LEU A 86 -6.11 -1.12 10.84
C LEU A 86 -6.50 -2.60 10.75
N ALA A 87 -5.53 -3.51 10.66
CA ALA A 87 -5.70 -4.95 10.56
C ALA A 87 -6.10 -5.58 11.90
N LEU A 88 -7.14 -5.02 12.52
CA LEU A 88 -7.73 -5.50 13.76
C LEU A 88 -8.99 -6.33 13.45
N PRO A 89 -9.38 -7.25 14.34
CA PRO A 89 -10.61 -8.01 14.17
C PRO A 89 -11.83 -7.09 14.06
N GLN A 90 -12.53 -7.15 12.93
CA GLN A 90 -13.72 -6.33 12.70
C GLN A 90 -14.95 -6.85 13.47
N ALA A 91 -14.99 -8.14 13.78
CA ALA A 91 -16.06 -8.75 14.56
C ALA A 91 -15.72 -8.76 16.07
N GLY A 92 -16.51 -8.03 16.86
CA GLY A 92 -16.45 -8.00 18.32
C GLY A 92 -17.34 -9.07 18.96
N ARG A 93 -17.35 -9.14 20.31
CA ARG A 93 -18.11 -10.14 21.09
C ARG A 93 -19.64 -10.08 20.88
N GLY A 94 -20.17 -8.93 20.44
CA GLY A 94 -21.60 -8.74 20.16
C GLY A 94 -21.98 -8.89 18.68
N THR A 95 -21.02 -9.14 17.79
CA THR A 95 -21.31 -9.22 16.35
C THR A 95 -22.13 -10.48 16.05
N LYS A 96 -23.39 -10.29 15.65
CA LYS A 96 -24.31 -11.36 15.30
C LYS A 96 -23.70 -12.25 14.21
N GLY A 97 -23.69 -13.56 14.43
CA GLY A 97 -23.17 -14.54 13.47
C GLY A 97 -21.64 -14.69 13.44
N ALA A 98 -20.89 -13.95 14.25
CA ALA A 98 -19.42 -14.05 14.29
C ALA A 98 -18.89 -15.08 15.31
N TRP A 99 -19.78 -15.72 16.08
CA TRP A 99 -19.40 -16.62 17.16
C TRP A 99 -20.24 -17.91 17.15
N LEU A 100 -19.57 -19.04 17.39
CA LEU A 100 -20.19 -20.36 17.58
C LEU A 100 -19.61 -21.00 18.84
N GLY A 101 -20.45 -21.29 19.83
CA GLY A 101 -20.02 -21.94 21.07
C GLY A 101 -18.92 -21.18 21.84
N GLY A 102 -18.98 -19.84 21.86
CA GLY A 102 -17.98 -18.99 22.51
C GLY A 102 -16.65 -18.83 21.75
N ARG A 103 -16.53 -19.44 20.56
CA ARG A 103 -15.37 -19.31 19.66
C ARG A 103 -15.71 -18.39 18.50
N ARG A 104 -14.75 -17.56 18.08
CA ARG A 104 -14.91 -16.66 16.93
C ARG A 104 -14.82 -17.47 15.65
N LEU A 105 -15.79 -17.32 14.76
CA LEU A 105 -15.74 -17.88 13.42
C LEU A 105 -14.73 -17.09 12.60
N MET A 106 -13.78 -17.81 12.00
CA MET A 106 -12.71 -17.24 11.16
C MET A 106 -12.59 -18.08 9.90
N VAL A 107 -12.41 -17.41 8.77
CA VAL A 107 -11.90 -18.05 7.55
C VAL A 107 -10.40 -17.77 7.51
N ILE A 108 -9.63 -18.82 7.22
CA ILE A 108 -8.22 -18.69 6.88
C ILE A 108 -8.18 -18.73 5.37
N ASP A 109 -7.69 -17.65 4.79
CA ASP A 109 -7.42 -17.57 3.36
C ASP A 109 -5.91 -17.45 3.18
N ASP A 110 -5.39 -18.03 2.10
CA ASP A 110 -4.00 -17.85 1.70
C ASP A 110 -3.93 -16.85 0.55
N THR A 111 -2.87 -16.06 0.50
CA THR A 111 -2.67 -15.09 -0.56
C THR A 111 -1.20 -15.07 -0.93
N GLN A 112 -0.93 -15.34 -2.20
CA GLN A 112 0.40 -15.28 -2.78
C GLN A 112 0.54 -14.01 -3.62
N SER A 113 1.76 -13.45 -3.68
CA SER A 113 2.07 -12.27 -4.47
C SER A 113 3.46 -12.42 -5.04
N ASP A 114 3.59 -12.31 -6.36
CA ASP A 114 4.90 -12.38 -7.02
C ASP A 114 5.72 -11.14 -6.70
N LEU A 115 6.93 -11.32 -6.17
CA LEU A 115 7.85 -10.23 -5.90
C LEU A 115 8.91 -10.10 -7.00
N PRO A 116 9.44 -8.88 -7.23
CA PRO A 116 10.60 -8.71 -8.09
C PRO A 116 11.76 -9.58 -7.59
N ASN A 117 12.34 -10.36 -8.50
CA ASN A 117 13.49 -11.20 -8.19
C ASN A 117 14.71 -10.31 -7.88
N SER A 118 15.00 -10.15 -6.59
CA SER A 118 16.15 -9.45 -6.06
C SER A 118 16.74 -10.24 -4.90
N PRO A 119 18.05 -10.12 -4.62
CA PRO A 119 18.68 -10.82 -3.50
C PRO A 119 18.00 -10.54 -2.15
N ASP A 120 17.58 -9.29 -1.92
CA ASP A 120 16.92 -8.88 -0.69
C ASP A 120 15.54 -9.55 -0.54
N ASN A 121 14.73 -9.59 -1.60
CA ASN A 121 13.43 -10.26 -1.57
C ASN A 121 13.58 -11.77 -1.44
N ALA A 122 14.52 -12.38 -2.15
CA ALA A 122 14.79 -13.81 -2.06
C ALA A 122 15.22 -14.22 -0.64
N ALA A 123 16.02 -13.40 0.04
CA ALA A 123 16.46 -13.65 1.41
C ALA A 123 15.33 -13.51 2.44
N GLU A 124 14.41 -12.56 2.26
CA GLU A 124 13.31 -12.30 3.19
C GLU A 124 12.11 -13.25 2.98
N PHE A 125 11.73 -13.51 1.72
CA PHE A 125 10.48 -14.21 1.38
C PHE A 125 10.68 -15.65 0.90
N GLY A 126 11.88 -16.02 0.48
CA GLY A 126 12.16 -17.34 -0.09
C GLY A 126 11.61 -17.48 -1.51
N TYR A 127 11.51 -18.70 -2.03
CA TYR A 127 10.85 -19.01 -3.31
C TYR A 127 9.78 -20.08 -3.07
N ALA A 128 8.66 -19.99 -3.77
CA ALA A 128 7.69 -21.07 -3.81
C ALA A 128 8.29 -22.31 -4.53
N GLY A 129 7.86 -23.52 -4.16
CA GLY A 129 8.33 -24.77 -4.79
C GLY A 129 9.35 -25.53 -3.96
N GLY A 130 9.91 -26.59 -4.55
CA GLY A 130 10.93 -27.43 -3.91
C GLY A 130 12.34 -26.87 -4.10
N GLU A 131 13.28 -27.26 -3.24
CA GLU A 131 14.68 -26.81 -3.30
C GLU A 131 15.37 -27.12 -4.65
N ALA A 132 14.88 -28.14 -5.36
CA ALA A 132 15.38 -28.55 -6.68
C ALA A 132 14.73 -27.81 -7.86
N ASP A 133 13.58 -27.16 -7.66
CA ASP A 133 12.83 -26.45 -8.71
C ASP A 133 12.07 -25.25 -8.09
N PRO A 134 12.79 -24.17 -7.75
CA PRO A 134 12.18 -22.97 -7.21
C PRO A 134 11.36 -22.24 -8.27
N GLY A 135 10.26 -21.63 -7.84
CA GLY A 135 9.40 -20.80 -8.67
C GLY A 135 10.15 -19.61 -9.28
N ALA A 136 9.58 -19.01 -10.32
CA ALA A 136 10.22 -17.91 -11.04
C ALA A 136 10.34 -16.61 -10.19
N PHE A 137 9.53 -16.49 -9.14
CA PHE A 137 9.44 -15.30 -8.29
C PHE A 137 9.59 -15.71 -6.82
N PRO A 138 10.29 -14.87 -6.01
CA PRO A 138 10.25 -14.96 -4.56
C PRO A 138 8.84 -14.74 -4.00
#